data_AF-A0A1N5U7W8-F1
#
_entry.id   AF-A0A1N5U7W8-F1
#
_cell.length_a   1.000
_cell.length_b   1.000
_cell.length_c   1.000
_cell.angle_alpha   90.00
_cell.angle_beta   90.00
_cell.angle_gamma   90.00
#
_symmetry.space_group_name_H-M   'P 1'
#
loop_
_entity.id
_entity.type
_entity.pdbx_description
1 polymer ?
#
loop_
_entity_poly.entity_id
_entity_poly.type
_entity_poly.pdbx_seq_one_letter_code
_entity_poly.pdbx_strand_id
1 'polypeptide(L)'
;METTPASPSTPTPASWWPSATRNPATATTIVYRTSGIDQKLAGRPVMADGAYRGNPEVIIPYRKPADGSELPEWKADLNRQHRTVRAQVEHALARMKCFKILRDYRRAAHTLTDAASGIAHLHNIILAG
;
A
#
# COMPACT_ATOMS: atom_id res chain seq x y z
N MET A 1 37.95 -54.47 17.80
CA MET A 1 38.11 -53.39 16.80
C MET A 1 36.84 -53.38 16.00
N GLU A 2 35.88 -52.54 16.38
CA GLU A 2 34.59 -52.43 15.71
C GLU A 2 34.30 -50.94 15.57
N THR A 3 34.40 -50.46 14.33
CA THR A 3 34.27 -49.05 13.97
C THR A 3 32.79 -48.71 13.83
N THR A 4 32.26 -47.87 14.73
CA THR A 4 30.95 -47.24 14.61
C THR A 4 30.91 -46.37 13.34
N PRO A 5 29.94 -46.56 12.40
CA PRO A 5 29.79 -45.64 11.29
C PRO A 5 29.06 -44.36 11.77
N ALA A 6 29.59 -43.21 11.36
CA ALA A 6 29.01 -41.90 11.63
C ALA A 6 27.62 -41.76 10.98
N SER A 7 26.64 -41.26 11.75
CA SER A 7 25.32 -40.85 11.24
C SER A 7 25.45 -39.79 10.14
N PRO A 8 24.70 -39.90 9.03
CA PRO A 8 24.62 -38.83 8.06
C PRO A 8 23.80 -37.68 8.66
N SER A 9 24.44 -36.51 8.80
CA SER A 9 23.78 -35.27 9.17
C SER A 9 22.69 -34.92 8.16
N THR A 10 21.48 -34.72 8.67
CA THR A 10 20.32 -34.22 7.93
C THR A 10 20.66 -32.87 7.27
N PRO A 11 20.44 -32.67 5.97
CA PRO A 11 20.57 -31.34 5.39
C PRO A 11 19.44 -30.44 5.93
N THR A 12 19.83 -29.38 6.63
CA THR A 12 18.92 -28.31 7.07
C THR A 12 18.31 -27.63 5.84
N PRO A 13 16.97 -27.56 5.68
CA PRO A 13 16.39 -26.82 4.57
C PRO A 13 16.38 -25.32 4.91
N ALA A 14 17.48 -24.64 4.60
CA ALA A 14 17.55 -23.18 4.66
C ALA A 14 17.91 -22.62 3.27
N SER A 15 16.88 -22.32 2.46
CA SER A 15 17.02 -21.35 1.34
C SER A 15 15.72 -20.84 0.69
N TRP A 16 14.52 -21.23 1.14
CA TRP A 16 13.27 -20.79 0.49
C TRP A 16 12.52 -19.62 1.16
N TRP A 17 13.03 -19.05 2.26
CA TRP A 17 12.50 -17.78 2.79
C TRP A 17 13.34 -16.61 2.30
N PRO A 18 12.77 -15.65 1.55
CA PRO A 18 13.43 -14.38 1.32
C PRO A 18 13.73 -13.74 2.67
N SER A 19 14.99 -13.41 2.89
CA SER A 19 15.52 -12.81 4.12
C SER A 19 14.61 -11.71 4.65
N ALA A 20 14.43 -11.70 5.97
CA ALA A 20 13.69 -10.72 6.75
C ALA A 20 14.36 -9.32 6.74
N THR A 21 14.59 -8.76 5.55
CA THR A 21 15.09 -7.39 5.31
C THR A 21 14.28 -6.67 4.23
N ARG A 22 13.05 -7.12 3.93
CA ARG A 22 12.13 -6.28 3.16
C ARG A 22 11.62 -5.18 4.08
N ASN A 23 12.35 -4.07 4.13
CA ASN A 23 11.84 -2.85 4.71
C ASN A 23 10.43 -2.59 4.12
N PRO A 24 9.38 -2.40 4.93
CA PRO A 24 8.02 -2.16 4.40
C PRO A 24 7.96 -0.95 3.46
N ALA A 25 8.92 -0.02 3.58
CA ALA A 25 9.11 1.07 2.62
C ALA A 25 9.42 0.56 1.20
N THR A 26 10.18 -0.52 1.05
CA THR A 26 10.59 -1.06 -0.26
C THR A 26 9.41 -1.71 -0.99
N ALA A 27 8.59 -2.50 -0.28
CA ALA A 27 7.40 -3.13 -0.88
C ALA A 27 6.42 -2.06 -1.39
N THR A 28 6.20 -1.03 -0.58
CA THR A 28 5.27 0.06 -0.87
C THR A 28 5.80 0.96 -2.00
N THR A 29 7.11 1.21 -2.04
CA THR A 29 7.78 1.92 -3.15
C THR A 29 7.72 1.12 -4.47
N ILE A 30 7.85 -0.20 -4.42
CA ILE A 30 7.66 -1.05 -5.61
C ILE A 30 6.24 -0.88 -6.13
N VAL A 31 5.22 -0.97 -5.27
CA VAL A 31 3.81 -0.79 -5.67
C VAL A 31 3.59 0.56 -6.34
N TYR A 32 4.14 1.65 -5.79
CA TYR A 32 4.06 2.98 -6.43
C TYR A 32 4.63 2.95 -7.86
N ARG A 33 5.88 2.51 -8.01
CA ARG A 33 6.60 2.54 -9.29
C ARG A 33 5.98 1.62 -10.34
N THR A 34 5.43 0.48 -9.94
CA THR A 34 4.80 -0.46 -10.87
C THR A 34 3.35 -0.12 -11.19
N SER A 35 2.73 0.81 -10.45
CA SER A 35 1.31 1.15 -10.65
C SER A 35 1.04 2.06 -11.85
N GLY A 36 2.05 2.78 -12.33
CA GLY A 36 1.90 3.82 -13.37
C GLY A 36 1.03 5.01 -12.94
N ILE A 37 0.83 5.20 -11.62
CA ILE A 37 0.01 6.31 -11.08
C ILE A 37 0.61 7.68 -11.40
N ASP A 38 1.94 7.76 -11.48
CA ASP A 38 2.71 8.94 -11.87
C ASP A 38 2.41 9.37 -13.32
N GLN A 39 2.36 8.39 -14.23
CA GLN A 39 2.01 8.59 -15.63
C GLN A 39 0.57 9.07 -15.78
N LYS A 40 -0.36 8.46 -15.04
CA LYS A 40 -1.78 8.88 -15.02
C LYS A 40 -1.97 10.28 -14.47
N LEU A 41 -1.13 10.70 -13.54
CA LEU A 41 -1.19 12.03 -12.93
C LEU A 41 -0.41 13.08 -13.73
N ALA A 42 0.26 12.71 -14.83
CA ALA A 42 0.95 13.62 -15.73
C ALA A 42 1.93 14.58 -15.01
N GLY A 43 2.69 14.05 -14.04
CA GLY A 43 3.63 14.83 -13.25
C GLY A 43 3.02 15.63 -12.10
N ARG A 44 1.70 15.52 -11.86
CA ARG A 44 1.08 16.10 -10.66
C ARG A 44 1.53 15.35 -9.40
N PRO A 45 1.69 16.05 -8.26
CA PRO A 45 2.11 15.41 -7.02
C PRO A 45 1.15 14.30 -6.57
N VAL A 46 1.73 13.18 -6.13
CA VAL A 46 0.96 12.03 -5.63
C VAL A 46 0.88 12.10 -4.11
N MET A 47 -0.33 12.15 -3.56
CA MET A 47 -0.54 11.97 -2.11
C MET A 47 -0.60 10.48 -1.76
N ALA A 48 0.12 10.08 -0.72
CA ALA A 48 0.22 8.70 -0.30
C ALA A 48 0.09 8.57 1.22
N ASP A 49 -0.30 7.39 1.69
CA ASP A 49 -0.42 7.14 3.12
C ASP A 49 0.97 7.00 3.79
N GLY A 50 0.97 6.99 5.13
CA GLY A 50 2.21 6.97 5.92
C GLY A 50 3.06 5.70 5.82
N ALA A 51 2.59 4.64 5.15
CA ALA A 51 3.36 3.44 4.84
C ALA A 51 4.39 3.68 3.72
N TYR A 52 4.19 4.69 2.87
CA TYR A 52 5.14 5.13 1.84
C TYR A 52 6.33 5.94 2.41
N ARG A 53 6.64 5.77 3.70
CA ARG A 53 7.72 6.50 4.35
C ARG A 53 9.06 6.23 3.67
N GLY A 54 9.81 7.29 3.42
CA GLY A 54 11.13 7.22 2.79
C GLY A 54 11.08 7.26 1.26
N ASN A 55 9.88 7.34 0.65
CA ASN A 55 9.75 7.60 -0.77
C ASN A 55 9.67 9.12 -1.03
N PRO A 56 10.66 9.73 -1.71
CA PRO A 56 10.64 11.17 -2.04
C PRO A 56 9.67 11.53 -3.17
N GLU A 57 9.19 10.54 -3.94
CA GLU A 57 8.32 10.74 -5.11
C GLU A 57 6.85 10.97 -4.72
N VAL A 58 6.50 10.87 -3.43
CA VAL A 58 5.13 11.00 -2.93
C VAL A 58 5.04 11.92 -1.72
N ILE A 59 3.92 12.62 -1.60
CA ILE A 59 3.58 13.47 -0.46
C ILE A 59 2.91 12.60 0.60
N ILE A 60 3.57 12.43 1.74
CA ILE A 60 3.03 11.73 2.91
C ILE A 60 2.72 12.72 4.04
N PRO A 61 1.78 12.40 4.95
CA PRO A 61 1.50 13.25 6.10
C PRO A 61 2.73 13.36 7.02
N TYR A 62 3.02 14.59 7.47
CA TYR A 62 4.10 14.88 8.40
C TYR A 62 3.79 14.31 9.78
N ARG A 63 4.75 13.60 10.39
CA ARG A 63 4.65 13.17 11.79
C ARG A 63 5.09 14.29 12.72
N LYS A 64 4.54 14.28 13.94
CA LYS A 64 5.08 15.09 15.01
C LYS A 64 6.57 14.73 15.23
N PRO A 65 7.44 15.73 15.37
CA PRO A 65 8.83 15.54 15.77
C PRO A 65 8.98 14.67 17.02
N ALA A 66 10.08 13.92 17.11
CA ALA A 66 10.36 13.04 18.25
C ALA A 66 10.63 13.81 19.55
N ASP A 67 11.05 15.07 19.43
CA ASP A 67 11.25 16.00 20.54
C ASP A 67 9.95 16.58 21.12
N GLY A 68 8.78 16.24 20.54
CA GLY A 68 7.47 16.68 20.99
C GLY A 68 7.11 18.12 20.58
N SER A 69 7.96 18.81 19.84
CA SER A 69 7.66 20.14 19.31
C SER A 69 6.45 20.12 18.38
N GLU A 70 5.75 21.25 18.30
CA GLU A 70 4.62 21.38 17.38
C GLU A 70 5.08 21.43 15.93
N LEU A 71 4.21 20.94 15.04
CA LEU A 71 4.44 21.09 13.62
C LEU A 71 4.23 22.57 13.23
N PRO A 72 5.11 23.13 12.39
CA PRO A 72 4.83 24.40 11.72
C PRO A 72 3.44 24.40 11.09
N GLU A 73 2.74 25.53 11.17
CA GLU A 73 1.33 25.70 10.76
C GLU A 73 1.06 25.13 9.36
N TRP A 74 1.90 25.47 8.38
CA TRP A 74 1.75 24.98 7.00
C TRP A 74 1.82 23.45 6.87
N LYS A 75 2.60 22.75 7.72
CA LYS A 75 2.63 21.27 7.75
C LYS A 75 1.37 20.71 8.39
N ALA A 76 0.86 21.39 9.43
CA ALA A 76 -0.38 21.00 10.08
C ALA A 76 -1.58 21.16 9.14
N ASP A 77 -1.61 22.22 8.33
CA ASP A 77 -2.64 22.47 7.32
C ASP A 77 -2.60 21.47 6.17
N LEU A 78 -1.40 21.16 5.66
CA LEU A 78 -1.26 20.10 4.67
C LEU A 78 -1.74 18.75 5.22
N ASN A 79 -1.41 18.43 6.48
CA ASN A 79 -1.93 17.25 7.15
C ASN A 79 -3.47 17.25 7.32
N ARG A 80 -4.08 18.43 7.48
CA ARG A 80 -5.55 18.57 7.54
C ARG A 80 -6.16 18.27 6.18
N GLN A 81 -5.65 18.86 5.11
CA GLN A 81 -6.08 18.58 3.74
C GLN A 81 -5.91 17.10 3.39
N HIS A 82 -4.74 16.53 3.73
CA HIS A 82 -4.46 15.12 3.50
C HIS A 82 -5.44 14.20 4.24
N ARG A 83 -5.83 14.54 5.47
CA ARG A 83 -6.85 13.78 6.23
C ARG A 83 -8.23 13.86 5.57
N THR A 84 -8.63 15.03 5.08
CA THR A 84 -9.91 15.22 4.39
C THR A 84 -9.98 14.37 3.12
N VAL A 85 -8.95 14.45 2.26
CA VAL A 85 -8.88 13.65 1.02
C VAL A 85 -8.89 12.16 1.34
N ARG A 86 -8.09 11.73 2.33
CA ARG A 86 -8.06 10.33 2.76
C ARG A 86 -9.42 9.83 3.23
N ALA A 87 -10.12 10.60 4.05
CA ALA A 87 -11.46 10.23 4.53
C ALA A 87 -12.46 10.04 3.38
N GLN A 88 -12.43 10.93 2.38
CA GLN A 88 -13.27 10.81 1.18
C GLN A 88 -12.97 9.53 0.39
N VAL A 89 -11.69 9.24 0.15
CA VAL A 89 -11.25 8.02 -0.55
C VAL A 89 -11.64 6.77 0.24
N GLU A 90 -11.40 6.75 1.54
CA GLU A 90 -11.76 5.62 2.41
C GLU A 90 -13.27 5.39 2.46
N HIS A 91 -14.08 6.45 2.49
CA HIS A 91 -15.53 6.34 2.40
C HIS A 91 -16.00 5.79 1.06
N ALA A 92 -15.44 6.26 -0.06
CA ALA A 92 -15.74 5.71 -1.37
C ALA A 92 -15.36 4.21 -1.45
N LEU A 93 -14.16 3.85 -0.98
CA LEU A 93 -13.72 2.46 -0.90
C LEU A 93 -14.61 1.61 0.00
N ALA A 94 -15.08 2.14 1.13
CA ALA A 94 -16.00 1.43 2.03
C ALA A 94 -17.34 1.14 1.34
N ARG A 95 -17.90 2.12 0.62
CA ARG A 95 -19.13 1.95 -0.17
C ARG A 95 -18.96 0.92 -1.27
N MET A 96 -17.81 0.96 -1.97
CA MET A 96 -17.52 -0.01 -3.03
C MET A 96 -17.29 -1.43 -2.48
N LYS A 97 -16.71 -1.59 -1.29
CA LYS A 97 -16.52 -2.90 -0.63
C LYS A 97 -17.82 -3.61 -0.28
N CYS A 98 -18.96 -2.91 -0.29
CA CYS A 98 -20.28 -3.53 -0.15
C CYS A 98 -20.66 -4.38 -1.38
N PHE A 99 -20.06 -4.14 -2.55
CA PHE A 99 -20.30 -4.96 -3.74
C PHE A 99 -19.52 -6.29 -3.64
N LYS A 100 -20.27 -7.39 -3.61
CA LYS A 100 -19.75 -8.77 -3.48
C LYS A 100 -18.63 -9.09 -4.49
N ILE A 101 -18.72 -8.53 -5.70
CA ILE A 101 -17.72 -8.69 -6.76
C ILE A 101 -16.31 -8.16 -6.39
N LEU A 102 -16.18 -7.04 -5.66
CA LEU A 102 -14.87 -6.60 -5.15
C LEU A 102 -14.35 -7.51 -4.04
N ARG A 103 -15.25 -8.03 -3.19
CA ARG A 103 -14.87 -8.94 -2.11
C ARG A 103 -14.32 -10.26 -2.67
N ASP A 104 -14.95 -10.79 -3.72
CA ASP A 104 -14.58 -12.06 -4.33
C ASP A 104 -13.28 -11.94 -5.16
N TYR A 105 -13.01 -10.80 -5.80
CA TYR A 105 -11.80 -10.56 -6.60
C TYR A 105 -10.52 -10.20 -5.83
N ARG A 106 -10.58 -9.95 -4.51
CA ARG A 106 -9.37 -9.73 -3.69
C ARG A 106 -8.35 -10.88 -3.77
N ARG A 107 -8.76 -12.07 -4.24
CA ARG A 107 -7.91 -13.27 -4.42
C ARG A 107 -7.27 -13.38 -5.81
N ALA A 108 -7.68 -12.57 -6.79
CA ALA A 108 -7.11 -12.56 -8.15
C ALA A 108 -6.62 -11.14 -8.49
N ALA A 109 -5.43 -10.79 -7.98
CA ALA A 109 -4.91 -9.42 -7.98
C ALA A 109 -4.70 -8.78 -9.37
N HIS A 110 -4.59 -9.57 -10.44
CA HIS A 110 -4.26 -9.08 -11.79
C HIS A 110 -5.44 -8.42 -12.53
N THR A 111 -6.68 -8.70 -12.14
CA THR A 111 -7.90 -8.10 -12.73
C THR A 111 -8.51 -7.00 -11.86
N LEU A 112 -7.85 -6.66 -10.74
CA LEU A 112 -8.41 -5.76 -9.73
C LEU A 112 -8.66 -4.35 -10.28
N THR A 113 -7.81 -3.86 -11.20
CA THR A 113 -7.96 -2.54 -11.83
C THR A 113 -9.23 -2.44 -12.65
N ASP A 114 -9.52 -3.45 -13.47
CA ASP A 114 -10.70 -3.48 -14.33
C ASP A 114 -11.98 -3.66 -13.51
N ALA A 115 -11.94 -4.57 -12.53
CA ALA A 115 -13.03 -4.78 -11.60
C ALA A 115 -13.35 -3.52 -10.78
N ALA A 116 -12.34 -2.85 -10.24
CA ALA A 116 -12.53 -1.60 -9.49
C ALA A 116 -13.10 -0.49 -10.38
N SER A 117 -12.65 -0.38 -11.63
CA SER A 117 -13.15 0.62 -12.59
C SER A 117 -14.62 0.38 -12.94
N GLY A 118 -15.01 -0.86 -13.25
CA GLY A 118 -16.40 -1.22 -13.53
C GLY A 118 -17.33 -0.95 -12.34
N ILE A 119 -16.84 -1.20 -11.12
CA ILE A 119 -17.64 -1.02 -9.90
C ILE A 119 -17.76 0.45 -9.51
N ALA A 120 -16.70 1.23 -9.70
CA ALA A 120 -16.78 2.68 -9.56
C ALA A 120 -17.80 3.28 -10.54
N HIS A 121 -17.82 2.81 -11.80
CA HIS A 121 -18.79 3.24 -12.79
C HIS A 121 -20.23 2.91 -12.38
N LEU A 122 -20.50 1.66 -11.97
CA LEU A 122 -21.82 1.26 -11.47
C LEU A 122 -22.23 2.04 -10.21
N HIS A 123 -21.29 2.30 -9.30
CA HIS A 123 -21.54 3.09 -8.11
C HIS A 123 -21.95 4.52 -8.45
N ASN A 124 -21.29 5.13 -9.43
CA ASN A 124 -21.62 6.48 -9.90
C ASN A 124 -23.00 6.52 -10.57
N ILE A 125 -23.39 5.50 -11.33
CA ILE A 125 -24.74 5.40 -11.89
C ILE A 125 -25.79 5.32 -10.78
N ILE A 126 -25.57 4.49 -9.74
CA ILE A 126 -26.48 4.37 -8.60
C ILE A 126 -26.59 5.70 -7.83
N LEU A 127 -25.50 6.46 -7.73
CA LEU A 127 -25.48 7.76 -7.07
C LEU A 127 -26.14 8.88 -7.90
N ALA A 128 -26.10 8.78 -9.23
CA ALA A 128 -26.60 9.78 -10.16
C ALA A 128 -28.05 9.52 -10.62
N GLY A 129 -28.73 8.54 -10.01
CA GLY A 129 -30.08 8.07 -10.36
C GLY A 129 -31.07 9.17 -10.71
#